data_AF-A0A1S8CUX6-F1
#
_entry.id   AF-A0A1S8CUX6-F1
#
_cell.length_a   1.000
_cell.length_b   1.000
_cell.length_c   1.000
_cell.angle_alpha   90.00
_cell.angle_beta   90.00
_cell.angle_gamma   90.00
#
_symmetry.space_group_name_H-M   'P 1'
#
loop_
_entity.id
_entity.type
_entity.pdbx_description
1 polymer ?
#
loop_
_entity_poly.entity_id
_entity_poly.type
_entity_poly.pdbx_seq_one_letter_code
_entity_poly.pdbx_strand_id
1 'polypeptide(L)'
;MRKLTAAEGLQFPTSALSDKPSTTLSAKQIIQSALQAVQSPVASKITREKNWRKNYPVYFKALVEAGIASVDHPVQIAQQGLSTAQQLFVFNRGTQQLPLADAMNQFQAQPFDTFTLKGNATAEIEPWFVPYHGQKLQGQALLEQIDRWEQQHIIEPSHAKALRTVQAHPEWFDLSERTMVLFGAGSEAGPLTWLTKWRANIVAIDLPSPAIWDKITSIVAKGNATLIAPQQASMEGKTQLGANLLTQTPEIANWLATLAQPLDLAGIAYLDGEKHVRVSMAMIAIMDKVSQLKPDSSIMFMLTPTDIYAVPKEVVQGSLMLRKQRNQVEKLVAHAARQLSLSHFFTPIDETLLLSDNGQQYGICDCMVIEQGPNYALAKRLQQWYALLARSRGQRVAINIAPSTTTLSVVKNPLLKAAFAGAGLFQVETFNPETTNAIMAALWVHDLHNPDSVANPQNKLEHPLKLIMEGANHGGLWRVAYLARTALPFAAAYGWGKQKLAMLQKQRSRIMH
;
A
#
# COMPACT_ATOMS: atom_id res chain seq x y z
N MET A 1 30.53 32.16 0.90
CA MET A 1 29.55 31.33 0.15
C MET A 1 29.50 29.94 0.78
N ARG A 2 28.52 29.63 1.64
CA ARG A 2 28.26 28.25 2.07
C ARG A 2 27.58 27.55 0.90
N LYS A 3 28.29 26.70 0.14
CA LYS A 3 27.63 25.72 -0.72
C LYS A 3 26.72 24.90 0.20
N LEU A 4 25.40 25.01 0.04
CA LEU A 4 24.45 24.09 0.66
C LEU A 4 24.86 22.69 0.22
N THR A 5 25.37 21.88 1.14
CA THR A 5 25.61 20.46 0.89
C THR A 5 24.26 19.84 0.53
N ALA A 6 24.17 19.23 -0.65
CA ALA A 6 22.96 18.55 -1.07
C ALA A 6 22.60 17.48 -0.03
N ALA A 7 21.31 17.34 0.29
CA ALA A 7 20.87 16.32 1.24
C ALA A 7 21.31 14.93 0.76
N GLU A 8 21.99 14.18 1.63
CA GLU A 8 22.53 12.86 1.32
C GLU A 8 21.42 11.86 0.95
N GLY A 9 21.76 10.90 0.10
CA GLY A 9 20.88 9.81 -0.32
C GLY A 9 19.96 10.17 -1.48
N LEU A 10 18.90 9.38 -1.63
CA LEU A 10 17.94 9.47 -2.71
C LEU A 10 17.11 10.76 -2.65
N GLN A 11 17.11 11.56 -3.70
CA GLN A 11 16.39 12.83 -3.82
C GLN A 11 15.59 12.92 -5.13
N PHE A 12 14.61 13.81 -5.15
CA PHE A 12 14.06 14.32 -6.41
C PHE A 12 15.12 15.15 -7.14
N PRO A 13 15.08 15.22 -8.48
CA PRO A 13 15.98 16.07 -9.24
C PRO A 13 15.74 17.55 -8.93
N THR A 14 16.81 18.32 -8.84
CA THR A 14 16.77 19.78 -8.91
C THR A 14 16.60 20.23 -10.36
N SER A 15 15.95 21.38 -10.57
CA SER A 15 15.79 21.94 -11.91
C SER A 15 16.92 22.92 -12.21
N ALA A 16 17.29 23.10 -13.49
CA ALA A 16 18.26 24.15 -13.89
C ALA A 16 17.82 25.58 -13.52
N LEU A 17 16.52 25.78 -13.27
CA LEU A 17 15.91 27.08 -12.94
C LEU A 17 15.69 27.30 -11.43
N SER A 18 15.90 26.27 -10.60
CA SER A 18 15.70 26.35 -9.16
C SER A 18 16.45 25.22 -8.44
N ASP A 19 17.22 25.61 -7.43
CA ASP A 19 17.90 24.69 -6.49
C ASP A 19 16.92 23.88 -5.61
N LYS A 20 15.61 24.16 -5.68
CA LYS A 20 14.59 23.40 -4.96
C LYS A 20 14.02 22.27 -5.84
N PRO A 21 14.08 21.01 -5.38
CA PRO A 21 13.47 19.90 -6.12
C PRO A 21 11.97 20.10 -6.35
N SER A 22 11.50 19.86 -7.57
CA SER A 22 10.08 19.94 -7.91
C SER A 22 9.47 18.54 -8.05
N THR A 23 8.74 18.15 -7.01
CA THR A 23 7.98 16.89 -6.97
C THR A 23 6.85 16.86 -8.00
N THR A 24 6.24 18.01 -8.29
CA THR A 24 5.18 18.13 -9.30
C THR A 24 5.70 17.91 -10.71
N LEU A 25 6.86 18.49 -11.05
CA LEU A 25 7.46 18.30 -12.37
C LEU A 25 7.81 16.83 -12.58
N SER A 26 8.46 16.21 -11.60
CA SER A 26 8.85 14.79 -11.65
C SER A 26 7.63 13.88 -11.79
N ALA A 27 6.58 14.09 -10.99
CA ALA A 27 5.35 13.31 -11.06
C ALA A 27 4.69 13.41 -12.45
N LYS A 28 4.63 14.61 -13.01
CA LYS A 28 4.09 14.84 -14.35
C LYS A 28 4.90 14.12 -15.43
N GLN A 29 6.23 14.20 -15.39
CA GLN A 29 7.10 13.53 -16.36
C GLN A 29 6.94 12.01 -16.31
N ILE A 30 6.88 11.43 -15.11
CA ILE A 30 6.68 9.99 -14.91
C ILE A 30 5.34 9.54 -15.50
N ILE A 31 4.25 10.21 -15.13
CA ILE A 31 2.89 9.82 -15.58
C ILE A 31 2.72 10.08 -17.08
N GLN A 32 3.29 11.17 -17.59
CA GLN A 32 3.29 11.46 -19.02
C GLN A 32 4.00 10.36 -19.81
N SER A 33 5.21 9.98 -19.40
CA SER A 33 5.97 8.96 -20.11
C SER A 33 5.23 7.61 -20.10
N ALA A 34 4.66 7.23 -18.96
CA ALA A 34 3.87 6.02 -18.82
C ALA A 34 2.64 6.01 -19.77
N LEU A 35 1.92 7.13 -19.90
CA LEU A 35 0.80 7.25 -20.84
C LEU A 35 1.24 7.33 -22.32
N GLN A 36 2.42 7.89 -22.60
CA GLN A 36 2.98 7.94 -23.95
C GLN A 36 3.34 6.54 -24.47
N ALA A 37 3.77 5.63 -23.59
CA ALA A 37 4.12 4.25 -23.96
C ALA A 37 2.98 3.52 -24.69
N VAL A 38 1.74 3.89 -24.37
CA VAL A 38 0.50 3.32 -24.93
C VAL A 38 -0.29 4.34 -25.76
N GLN A 39 0.37 5.40 -26.22
CA GLN A 39 -0.19 6.42 -27.11
C GLN A 39 -1.48 7.09 -26.58
N SER A 40 -1.63 7.18 -25.26
CA SER A 40 -2.83 7.79 -24.68
C SER A 40 -2.90 9.29 -25.02
N PRO A 41 -4.04 9.80 -25.53
CA PRO A 41 -4.18 11.19 -25.92
C PRO A 41 -4.07 12.15 -24.73
N VAL A 42 -4.28 11.65 -23.50
CA VAL A 42 -4.19 12.43 -22.26
C VAL A 42 -2.73 12.82 -21.94
N ALA A 43 -1.74 12.08 -22.44
CA ALA A 43 -0.33 12.33 -22.16
C ALA A 43 0.09 13.78 -22.51
N SER A 44 -0.37 14.30 -23.65
CA SER A 44 -0.06 15.66 -24.12
C SER A 44 -0.61 16.78 -23.23
N LYS A 45 -1.62 16.48 -22.39
CA LYS A 45 -2.30 17.45 -21.52
C LYS A 45 -1.57 17.65 -20.20
N ILE A 46 -0.80 16.66 -19.74
CA ILE A 46 -0.15 16.66 -18.41
C ILE A 46 0.79 17.85 -18.20
N THR A 47 1.63 18.14 -19.19
CA THR A 47 2.61 19.24 -19.11
C THR A 47 1.92 20.59 -18.99
N ARG A 48 0.74 20.74 -19.62
CA ARG A 48 -0.07 21.97 -19.64
C ARG A 48 -0.95 22.14 -18.40
N GLU A 49 -1.04 21.13 -17.52
CA GLU A 49 -1.86 21.19 -16.31
C GLU A 49 -1.36 22.26 -15.33
N LYS A 50 -2.11 23.33 -15.11
CA LYS A 50 -1.70 24.39 -14.18
C LYS A 50 -2.07 24.06 -12.73
N ASN A 51 -3.16 23.33 -12.52
CA ASN A 51 -3.76 23.05 -11.21
C ASN A 51 -3.51 21.62 -10.73
N TRP A 52 -2.25 21.16 -10.81
CA TRP A 52 -1.84 19.78 -10.53
C TRP A 52 -2.38 19.24 -9.20
N ARG A 53 -2.26 20.01 -8.11
CA ARG A 53 -2.70 19.59 -6.77
C ARG A 53 -4.19 19.22 -6.69
N LYS A 54 -5.02 19.80 -7.57
CA LYS A 54 -6.47 19.54 -7.63
C LYS A 54 -6.81 18.49 -8.69
N ASN A 55 -6.12 18.56 -9.84
CA ASN A 55 -6.50 17.81 -11.04
C ASN A 55 -5.71 16.52 -11.24
N TYR A 56 -4.73 16.20 -10.38
CA TYR A 56 -3.98 14.95 -10.49
C TYR A 56 -4.87 13.68 -10.61
N PRO A 57 -6.04 13.54 -9.94
CA PRO A 57 -6.86 12.34 -10.08
C PRO A 57 -7.29 12.04 -11.53
N VAL A 58 -7.46 13.07 -12.37
CA VAL A 58 -7.80 12.90 -13.79
C VAL A 58 -6.73 12.08 -14.53
N TYR A 59 -5.46 12.33 -14.24
CA TYR A 59 -4.34 11.67 -14.91
C TYR A 59 -4.10 10.25 -14.35
N PHE A 60 -4.39 10.02 -13.07
CA PHE A 60 -4.37 8.68 -12.49
C PHE A 60 -5.54 7.83 -13.03
N LYS A 61 -6.72 8.42 -13.23
CA LYS A 61 -7.83 7.74 -13.91
C LYS A 61 -7.44 7.36 -15.34
N ALA A 62 -6.81 8.28 -16.07
CA ALA A 62 -6.35 8.01 -17.44
C ALA A 62 -5.33 6.86 -17.53
N LEU A 63 -4.47 6.67 -16.51
CA LEU A 63 -3.58 5.50 -16.43
C LEU A 63 -4.36 4.19 -16.33
N VAL A 64 -5.43 4.18 -15.54
CA VAL A 64 -6.30 3.00 -15.38
C VAL A 64 -7.12 2.75 -16.64
N GLU A 65 -7.71 3.79 -17.24
CA GLU A 65 -8.44 3.70 -18.51
C GLU A 65 -7.55 3.13 -19.62
N ALA A 66 -6.34 3.68 -19.77
CA ALA A 66 -5.37 3.20 -20.75
C ALA A 66 -4.92 1.77 -20.45
N GLY A 67 -4.73 1.42 -19.17
CA GLY A 67 -4.37 0.07 -18.74
C GLY A 67 -5.46 -0.97 -18.99
N ILE A 68 -6.75 -0.60 -18.93
CA ILE A 68 -7.87 -1.51 -19.24
C ILE A 68 -7.97 -1.80 -20.74
N ALA A 69 -7.62 -0.83 -21.59
CA ALA A 69 -7.87 -0.92 -23.03
C ALA A 69 -7.21 -2.12 -23.73
N SER A 70 -6.12 -2.66 -23.17
CA SER A 70 -5.42 -3.82 -23.71
C SER A 70 -4.72 -4.62 -22.62
N VAL A 71 -4.66 -5.94 -22.77
CA VAL A 71 -3.89 -6.83 -21.87
C VAL A 71 -2.39 -6.51 -21.83
N ASP A 72 -1.83 -5.87 -22.86
CA ASP A 72 -0.40 -5.53 -22.92
C ASP A 72 -0.09 -4.19 -22.21
N HIS A 73 -1.06 -3.29 -22.15
CA HIS A 73 -0.86 -1.92 -21.66
C HIS A 73 -0.39 -1.82 -20.20
N PRO A 74 -0.94 -2.57 -19.21
CA PRO A 74 -0.55 -2.41 -17.80
C PRO A 74 0.94 -2.57 -17.57
N VAL A 75 1.57 -3.56 -18.20
CA VAL A 75 3.00 -3.84 -18.06
C VAL A 75 3.83 -2.79 -18.81
N GLN A 76 3.41 -2.37 -20.00
CA GLN A 76 4.10 -1.30 -20.76
C GLN A 76 4.09 0.04 -20.01
N ILE A 77 2.91 0.44 -19.48
CA ILE A 77 2.75 1.64 -18.65
C ILE A 77 3.65 1.55 -17.42
N ALA A 78 3.63 0.41 -16.72
CA ALA A 78 4.43 0.18 -15.53
C ALA A 78 5.94 0.27 -15.82
N GLN A 79 6.40 -0.45 -16.85
CA GLN A 79 7.80 -0.50 -17.24
C GLN A 79 8.33 0.88 -17.64
N GLN A 80 7.57 1.63 -18.45
CA GLN A 80 8.00 2.96 -18.89
C GLN A 80 8.00 3.97 -17.72
N GLY A 81 6.93 3.97 -16.92
CA GLY A 81 6.82 4.86 -15.76
C GLY A 81 7.92 4.62 -14.72
N LEU A 82 8.25 3.36 -14.41
CA LEU A 82 9.34 2.99 -13.52
C LEU A 82 10.71 3.37 -14.10
N SER A 83 10.96 3.08 -15.38
CA SER A 83 12.21 3.44 -16.04
C SER A 83 12.45 4.95 -16.00
N THR A 84 11.43 5.75 -16.28
CA THR A 84 11.51 7.21 -16.17
C THR A 84 11.76 7.65 -14.73
N ALA A 85 11.10 7.04 -13.75
CA ALA A 85 11.36 7.35 -12.34
C ALA A 85 12.82 7.00 -11.94
N GLN A 86 13.33 5.83 -12.31
CA GLN A 86 14.71 5.41 -12.02
C GLN A 86 15.77 6.34 -12.62
N GLN A 87 15.50 6.91 -13.80
CA GLN A 87 16.39 7.86 -14.46
C GLN A 87 16.29 9.29 -13.88
N LEU A 88 15.09 9.70 -13.45
CA LEU A 88 14.87 11.06 -12.92
C LEU A 88 15.37 11.23 -11.49
N PHE A 89 15.18 10.22 -10.65
CA PHE A 89 15.64 10.29 -9.27
C PHE A 89 17.16 10.24 -9.20
N VAL A 90 17.73 11.02 -8.29
CA VAL A 90 19.18 11.11 -8.10
C VAL A 90 19.57 10.62 -6.71
N PHE A 91 20.75 10.07 -6.59
CA PHE A 91 21.34 9.64 -5.33
C PHE A 91 22.59 10.47 -5.04
N ASN A 92 22.57 11.20 -3.93
CA ASN A 92 23.66 12.06 -3.50
C ASN A 92 24.58 11.31 -2.53
N ARG A 93 25.88 11.30 -2.80
CA ARG A 93 26.90 10.75 -1.90
C ARG A 93 28.12 11.65 -1.86
N GLY A 94 28.35 12.30 -0.72
CA GLY A 94 29.39 13.33 -0.59
C GLY A 94 29.21 14.44 -1.62
N THR A 95 30.17 14.60 -2.53
CA THR A 95 30.12 15.57 -3.64
C THR A 95 29.56 14.98 -4.93
N GLN A 96 29.31 13.67 -4.99
CA GLN A 96 28.77 12.99 -6.17
C GLN A 96 27.24 12.99 -6.16
N GLN A 97 26.67 13.19 -7.34
CA GLN A 97 25.24 13.02 -7.62
C GLN A 97 25.12 12.16 -8.87
N LEU A 98 24.42 11.03 -8.76
CA LEU A 98 24.23 10.08 -9.85
C LEU A 98 22.74 9.81 -10.02
N PRO A 99 22.24 9.49 -11.24
CA PRO A 99 20.95 8.84 -11.40
C PRO A 99 20.85 7.61 -10.49
N LEU A 100 19.66 7.33 -9.95
CA LEU A 100 19.46 6.22 -9.01
C LEU A 100 19.92 4.88 -9.61
N ALA A 101 19.61 4.64 -10.89
CA ALA A 101 20.05 3.44 -11.60
C ALA A 101 21.59 3.29 -11.60
N ASP A 102 22.32 4.36 -11.86
CA ASP A 102 23.78 4.37 -11.89
C ASP A 102 24.35 4.17 -10.48
N ALA A 103 23.76 4.81 -9.47
CA ALA A 103 24.16 4.65 -8.08
C ALA A 103 24.03 3.20 -7.57
N MET A 104 22.97 2.49 -7.96
CA MET A 104 22.76 1.07 -7.61
C MET A 104 23.82 0.14 -8.23
N ASN A 105 24.40 0.55 -9.36
CA ASN A 105 25.44 -0.18 -10.08
C ASN A 105 26.86 0.25 -9.67
N GLN A 106 27.06 1.50 -9.27
CA GLN A 106 28.39 2.01 -8.90
C GLN A 106 28.74 1.70 -7.44
N PHE A 107 27.78 1.81 -6.52
CA PHE A 107 28.03 1.60 -5.10
C PHE A 107 27.85 0.13 -4.71
N GLN A 108 28.97 -0.58 -4.60
CA GLN A 108 29.01 -2.03 -4.33
C GLN A 108 29.34 -2.39 -2.87
N ALA A 109 29.58 -1.41 -2.01
CA ALA A 109 29.90 -1.67 -0.60
C ALA A 109 28.71 -2.32 0.15
N GLN A 110 29.02 -3.22 1.08
CA GLN A 110 28.09 -3.73 2.11
C GLN A 110 28.72 -3.54 3.50
N PRO A 111 28.49 -2.40 4.18
CA PRO A 111 29.17 -2.11 5.46
C PRO A 111 28.53 -2.81 6.67
N PHE A 112 27.48 -3.61 6.46
CA PHE A 112 26.69 -4.18 7.54
C PHE A 112 27.24 -5.52 8.01
N ASP A 113 27.49 -5.62 9.30
CA ASP A 113 27.50 -6.89 10.03
C ASP A 113 26.06 -7.39 10.21
N THR A 114 25.91 -8.66 10.60
CA THR A 114 24.61 -9.28 10.83
C THR A 114 24.37 -9.51 12.31
N PHE A 115 23.35 -8.84 12.87
CA PHE A 115 22.82 -9.14 14.19
C PHE A 115 21.75 -10.21 14.10
N THR A 116 21.76 -11.18 15.02
CA THR A 116 20.74 -12.22 15.13
C THR A 116 20.14 -12.26 16.53
N LEU A 117 18.82 -12.34 16.61
CA LEU A 117 18.07 -12.54 17.86
C LEU A 117 17.04 -13.63 17.66
N LYS A 118 17.10 -14.69 18.48
CA LYS A 118 16.06 -15.73 18.52
C LYS A 118 15.02 -15.35 19.57
N GLY A 119 13.75 -15.52 19.24
CA GLY A 119 12.64 -15.39 20.18
C GLY A 119 12.70 -16.44 21.30
N ASN A 120 12.09 -16.13 22.44
CA ASN A 120 12.13 -16.97 23.64
C ASN A 120 10.86 -17.80 23.88
N ALA A 121 9.84 -17.68 23.02
CA ALA A 121 8.62 -18.47 23.13
C ALA A 121 8.83 -19.93 22.70
N THR A 122 7.85 -20.77 22.99
CA THR A 122 7.83 -22.16 22.50
C THR A 122 7.79 -22.19 20.98
N ALA A 123 8.23 -23.30 20.39
CA ALA A 123 8.19 -23.50 18.94
C ALA A 123 6.76 -23.69 18.38
N GLU A 124 5.73 -23.62 19.21
CA GLU A 124 4.33 -23.79 18.79
C GLU A 124 3.90 -22.61 17.91
N ILE A 125 3.23 -22.92 16.79
CA ILE A 125 2.64 -21.92 15.90
C ILE A 125 1.36 -21.39 16.53
N GLU A 126 1.28 -20.07 16.74
CA GLU A 126 0.06 -19.47 17.26
C GLU A 126 -1.05 -19.53 16.18
N PRO A 127 -2.23 -20.13 16.49
CA PRO A 127 -3.33 -20.17 15.54
C PRO A 127 -3.75 -18.76 15.12
N TRP A 128 -3.99 -18.59 13.82
CA TRP A 128 -4.44 -17.31 13.30
C TRP A 128 -5.83 -16.93 13.83
N PHE A 129 -5.97 -15.66 14.18
CA PHE A 129 -7.22 -15.05 14.63
C PHE A 129 -7.25 -13.59 14.20
N VAL A 130 -8.45 -13.01 14.17
CA VAL A 130 -8.65 -11.61 13.78
C VAL A 130 -9.23 -10.82 14.96
N PRO A 131 -8.48 -9.89 15.57
CA PRO A 131 -9.03 -8.94 16.53
C PRO A 131 -10.05 -8.04 15.83
N TYR A 132 -11.29 -7.98 16.31
CA TYR A 132 -12.33 -7.13 15.70
C TYR A 132 -13.36 -6.72 16.75
N HIS A 133 -13.60 -5.41 16.89
CA HIS A 133 -14.52 -4.84 17.88
C HIS A 133 -14.36 -5.38 19.31
N GLY A 134 -13.11 -5.55 19.77
CA GLY A 134 -12.81 -6.07 21.11
C GLY A 134 -12.96 -7.58 21.27
N GLN A 135 -13.27 -8.31 20.18
CA GLN A 135 -13.34 -9.76 20.15
C GLN A 135 -12.11 -10.36 19.47
N LYS A 136 -11.75 -11.57 19.86
CA LYS A 136 -10.74 -12.41 19.23
C LYS A 136 -11.44 -13.42 18.31
N LEU A 137 -11.62 -13.10 17.04
CA LEU A 137 -12.37 -13.97 16.10
C LEU A 137 -11.50 -15.12 15.60
N GLN A 138 -11.95 -16.35 15.80
CA GLN A 138 -11.30 -17.58 15.37
C GLN A 138 -12.33 -18.67 15.06
N GLY A 139 -11.96 -19.68 14.26
CA GLY A 139 -12.84 -20.79 13.88
C GLY A 139 -14.17 -20.30 13.29
N GLN A 140 -15.28 -20.85 13.76
CA GLN A 140 -16.62 -20.53 13.25
C GLN A 140 -16.96 -19.03 13.37
N ALA A 141 -16.60 -18.38 14.48
CA ALA A 141 -16.89 -16.95 14.66
C ALA A 141 -16.17 -16.06 13.63
N LEU A 142 -14.97 -16.48 13.20
CA LEU A 142 -14.24 -15.81 12.12
C LEU A 142 -14.92 -16.06 10.77
N LEU A 143 -15.33 -17.29 10.47
CA LEU A 143 -16.03 -17.63 9.22
C LEU A 143 -17.32 -16.83 9.08
N GLU A 144 -18.13 -16.76 10.15
CA GLU A 144 -19.34 -15.94 10.16
C GLU A 144 -19.05 -14.45 9.96
N GLN A 145 -17.93 -13.95 10.50
CA GLN A 145 -17.55 -12.55 10.27
C GLN A 145 -17.09 -12.30 8.84
N ILE A 146 -16.38 -13.25 8.23
CA ILE A 146 -16.00 -13.20 6.81
C ILE A 146 -17.27 -13.19 5.94
N ASP A 147 -18.25 -14.04 6.23
CA ASP A 147 -19.55 -14.06 5.55
C ASP A 147 -20.26 -12.71 5.67
N ARG A 148 -20.28 -12.12 6.88
CA ARG A 148 -20.86 -10.78 7.10
C ARG A 148 -20.15 -9.71 6.27
N TRP A 149 -18.82 -9.67 6.26
CA TRP A 149 -18.07 -8.69 5.47
C TRP A 149 -18.32 -8.86 3.97
N GLU A 150 -18.41 -10.09 3.47
CA GLU A 150 -18.71 -10.37 2.05
C GLU A 150 -20.14 -9.94 1.69
N GLN A 151 -21.14 -10.32 2.49
CA GLN A 151 -22.54 -9.96 2.26
C GLN A 151 -22.79 -8.45 2.34
N GLN A 152 -22.05 -7.76 3.21
CA GLN A 152 -22.10 -6.30 3.34
C GLN A 152 -21.21 -5.59 2.31
N HIS A 153 -20.58 -6.32 1.40
CA HIS A 153 -19.70 -5.80 0.36
C HIS A 153 -18.52 -4.98 0.91
N ILE A 154 -18.07 -5.29 2.14
CA ILE A 154 -16.89 -4.69 2.78
C ILE A 154 -15.61 -5.23 2.13
N ILE A 155 -15.63 -6.52 1.80
CA ILE A 155 -14.58 -7.25 1.08
C ILE A 155 -15.16 -7.88 -0.19
N GLU A 156 -14.34 -8.07 -1.22
CA GLU A 156 -14.75 -8.79 -2.42
C GLU A 156 -14.77 -10.32 -2.19
N PRO A 157 -15.57 -11.09 -2.95
CA PRO A 157 -15.69 -12.54 -2.78
C PRO A 157 -14.37 -13.30 -2.81
N SER A 158 -13.40 -12.86 -3.63
CA SER A 158 -12.09 -13.52 -3.67
C SER A 158 -11.23 -13.25 -2.44
N HIS A 159 -11.39 -12.10 -1.76
CA HIS A 159 -10.79 -11.86 -0.46
C HIS A 159 -11.39 -12.79 0.59
N ALA A 160 -12.72 -12.89 0.63
CA ALA A 160 -13.42 -13.80 1.55
C ALA A 160 -12.98 -15.25 1.34
N LYS A 161 -12.89 -15.70 0.07
CA LYS A 161 -12.35 -17.02 -0.29
C LYS A 161 -10.93 -17.21 0.24
N ALA A 162 -10.02 -16.25 0.02
CA ALA A 162 -8.63 -16.35 0.49
C ALA A 162 -8.54 -16.50 2.02
N LEU A 163 -9.35 -15.75 2.78
CA LEU A 163 -9.40 -15.85 4.23
C LEU A 163 -9.95 -17.19 4.71
N ARG A 164 -10.99 -17.74 4.05
CA ARG A 164 -11.50 -19.08 4.35
C ARG A 164 -10.46 -20.16 4.04
N THR A 165 -9.77 -20.04 2.90
CA THR A 165 -8.71 -20.98 2.49
C THR A 165 -7.59 -21.01 3.52
N VAL A 166 -7.02 -19.85 3.89
CA VAL A 166 -5.91 -19.83 4.85
C VAL A 166 -6.35 -20.27 6.24
N GLN A 167 -7.61 -20.03 6.63
CA GLN A 167 -8.17 -20.57 7.88
C GLN A 167 -8.22 -22.11 7.87
N ALA A 168 -8.56 -22.70 6.73
CA ALA A 168 -8.64 -24.15 6.55
C ALA A 168 -7.27 -24.84 6.46
N HIS A 169 -6.19 -24.06 6.28
CA HIS A 169 -4.81 -24.52 6.16
C HIS A 169 -3.91 -23.93 7.26
N PRO A 170 -4.14 -24.28 8.55
CA PRO A 170 -3.34 -23.75 9.66
C PRO A 170 -1.85 -24.10 9.56
N GLU A 171 -1.50 -25.18 8.85
CA GLU A 171 -0.11 -25.59 8.61
C GLU A 171 0.67 -24.59 7.75
N TRP A 172 0.01 -23.76 6.93
CA TRP A 172 0.70 -22.73 6.12
C TRP A 172 1.31 -21.61 6.96
N PHE A 173 0.88 -21.47 8.21
CA PHE A 173 1.46 -20.47 9.13
C PHE A 173 2.80 -20.90 9.73
N ASP A 174 3.30 -22.11 9.44
CA ASP A 174 4.70 -22.42 9.73
C ASP A 174 5.61 -21.80 8.67
N LEU A 175 6.31 -20.73 9.04
CA LEU A 175 7.21 -19.99 8.17
C LEU A 175 8.68 -20.29 8.46
N SER A 176 9.00 -21.42 9.11
CA SER A 176 10.39 -21.78 9.48
C SER A 176 11.37 -21.80 8.30
N GLU A 177 10.88 -22.12 7.10
CA GLU A 177 11.68 -22.19 5.87
C GLU A 177 11.69 -20.86 5.09
N ARG A 178 10.98 -19.83 5.56
CA ARG A 178 10.81 -18.56 4.84
C ARG A 178 11.71 -17.48 5.45
N THR A 179 12.31 -16.67 4.58
CA THR A 179 13.09 -15.49 4.97
C THR A 179 12.34 -14.22 4.57
N MET A 180 11.63 -13.65 5.54
CA MET A 180 10.70 -12.54 5.38
C MET A 180 11.44 -11.20 5.57
N VAL A 181 11.64 -10.43 4.51
CA VAL A 181 12.30 -9.12 4.59
C VAL A 181 11.27 -8.01 4.76
N LEU A 182 11.41 -7.21 5.81
CA LEU A 182 10.50 -6.11 6.11
C LEU A 182 11.20 -4.76 5.94
N PHE A 183 10.90 -4.05 4.85
CA PHE A 183 11.31 -2.65 4.70
C PHE A 183 10.35 -1.76 5.50
N GLY A 184 10.81 -1.21 6.63
CA GLY A 184 9.96 -0.52 7.61
C GLY A 184 9.35 -1.46 8.64
N ALA A 185 10.17 -2.35 9.22
CA ALA A 185 9.73 -3.40 10.15
C ALA A 185 8.95 -2.88 11.38
N GLY A 186 9.20 -1.64 11.83
CA GLY A 186 8.49 -1.01 12.95
C GLY A 186 7.11 -0.45 12.61
N SER A 187 6.67 -0.54 11.35
CA SER A 187 5.40 -0.04 10.84
C SER A 187 4.19 -0.57 11.63
N GLU A 188 3.25 0.32 11.96
CA GLU A 188 2.05 0.00 12.74
C GLU A 188 1.13 -1.01 12.03
N ALA A 189 1.05 -0.92 10.70
CA ALA A 189 0.26 -1.83 9.87
C ALA A 189 1.08 -3.03 9.36
N GLY A 190 2.36 -3.13 9.72
CA GLY A 190 3.28 -4.16 9.23
C GLY A 190 3.12 -5.51 9.94
N PRO A 191 3.38 -6.64 9.28
CA PRO A 191 3.06 -7.99 9.76
C PRO A 191 3.96 -8.51 10.90
N LEU A 192 4.89 -7.70 11.42
CA LEU A 192 5.95 -8.13 12.35
C LEU A 192 5.40 -8.96 13.52
N THR A 193 4.35 -8.48 14.19
CA THR A 193 3.76 -9.15 15.37
C THR A 193 3.20 -10.53 15.08
N TRP A 194 2.74 -10.79 13.85
CA TRP A 194 2.24 -12.10 13.44
C TRP A 194 3.38 -13.01 12.98
N LEU A 195 4.32 -12.49 12.19
CA LEU A 195 5.49 -13.26 11.78
C LEU A 195 6.29 -13.77 12.98
N THR A 196 6.33 -13.03 14.08
CA THR A 196 6.98 -13.47 15.33
C THR A 196 6.33 -14.65 16.01
N LYS A 197 5.13 -15.06 15.58
CA LYS A 197 4.36 -16.18 16.15
C LYS A 197 4.40 -17.42 15.27
N TRP A 198 5.03 -17.30 14.10
CA TRP A 198 4.94 -18.22 12.97
C TRP A 198 6.32 -18.76 12.56
N ARG A 199 7.30 -18.76 13.48
CA ARG A 199 8.67 -19.27 13.30
C ARG A 199 9.47 -18.65 12.15
N ALA A 200 9.03 -17.51 11.61
CA ALA A 200 9.67 -16.87 10.46
C ALA A 200 11.13 -16.49 10.73
N ASN A 201 11.96 -16.51 9.68
CA ASN A 201 13.24 -15.79 9.68
C ASN A 201 12.99 -14.36 9.18
N ILE A 202 13.05 -13.38 10.07
CA ILE A 202 12.65 -12.00 9.80
C ILE A 202 13.89 -11.15 9.58
N VAL A 203 14.11 -10.69 8.34
CA VAL A 203 15.13 -9.69 8.04
C VAL A 203 14.50 -8.30 8.20
N ALA A 204 14.78 -7.64 9.32
CA ALA A 204 14.19 -6.33 9.62
C ALA A 204 15.09 -5.20 9.09
N ILE A 205 14.51 -4.28 8.32
CA ILE A 205 15.18 -3.05 7.88
C ILE A 205 14.36 -1.87 8.36
N ASP A 206 14.93 -1.09 9.25
CA ASP A 206 14.36 0.16 9.74
C ASP A 206 15.47 1.13 10.12
N LEU A 207 15.08 2.40 10.37
CA LEU A 207 16.01 3.47 10.69
C LEU A 207 16.92 3.10 11.87
N PRO A 208 18.18 3.55 11.87
CA PRO A 208 19.10 3.32 12.98
C PRO A 208 18.72 4.17 14.19
N SER A 209 17.67 3.76 14.92
CA SER A 209 17.09 4.48 16.05
C SER A 209 16.87 3.52 17.23
N PRO A 210 17.45 3.80 18.42
CA PRO A 210 17.28 2.93 19.58
C PRO A 210 15.81 2.63 19.91
N ALA A 211 14.93 3.64 19.90
CA ALA A 211 13.51 3.45 20.21
C ALA A 211 12.79 2.49 19.24
N ILE A 212 13.15 2.50 17.96
CA ILE A 212 12.59 1.58 16.95
C ILE A 212 13.11 0.17 17.21
N TRP A 213 14.41 0.02 17.44
CA TRP A 213 15.05 -1.28 17.64
C TRP A 213 14.70 -1.92 18.97
N ASP A 214 14.53 -1.15 20.04
CA ASP A 214 14.00 -1.64 21.32
C ASP A 214 12.60 -2.22 21.14
N LYS A 215 11.73 -1.55 20.37
CA LYS A 215 10.39 -2.05 20.03
C LYS A 215 10.47 -3.34 19.21
N ILE A 216 11.25 -3.36 18.12
CA ILE A 216 11.36 -4.53 17.22
C ILE A 216 11.90 -5.74 17.98
N THR A 217 13.04 -5.59 18.66
CA THR A 217 13.67 -6.67 19.42
C THR A 217 12.78 -7.16 20.56
N SER A 218 12.07 -6.27 21.26
CA SER A 218 11.11 -6.66 22.30
C SER A 218 9.93 -7.46 21.76
N ILE A 219 9.45 -7.17 20.55
CA ILE A 219 8.37 -7.94 19.90
C ILE A 219 8.90 -9.34 19.53
N VAL A 220 10.07 -9.42 18.89
CA VAL A 220 10.67 -10.70 18.46
C VAL A 220 11.03 -11.57 19.66
N ALA A 221 11.62 -11.01 20.70
CA ALA A 221 12.03 -11.74 21.90
C ALA A 221 10.86 -12.45 22.60
N LYS A 222 9.62 -11.96 22.44
CA LYS A 222 8.39 -12.57 22.97
C LYS A 222 7.80 -13.66 22.09
N GLY A 223 8.28 -13.79 20.86
CA GLY A 223 7.81 -14.75 19.87
C GLY A 223 8.73 -15.96 19.71
N ASN A 224 8.53 -16.70 18.62
CA ASN A 224 9.26 -17.90 18.23
C ASN A 224 10.05 -17.73 16.91
N ALA A 225 10.10 -16.51 16.37
CA ALA A 225 10.84 -16.17 15.15
C ALA A 225 12.33 -15.91 15.42
N THR A 226 13.12 -15.91 14.34
CA THR A 226 14.51 -15.43 14.35
C THR A 226 14.59 -14.09 13.64
N LEU A 227 15.04 -13.05 14.33
CA LEU A 227 15.35 -11.74 13.76
C LEU A 227 16.78 -11.72 13.22
N ILE A 228 16.92 -11.17 12.03
CA ILE A 228 18.17 -10.86 11.33
C ILE A 228 18.13 -9.35 11.05
N ALA A 229 19.15 -8.61 11.45
CA ALA A 229 19.18 -7.15 11.29
C ALA A 229 20.56 -6.66 10.84
N PRO A 230 20.62 -5.60 10.01
CA PRO A 230 21.88 -4.96 9.66
C PRO A 230 22.44 -4.25 10.90
N GLN A 231 23.72 -4.45 11.15
CA GLN A 231 24.46 -3.86 12.26
C GLN A 231 25.65 -3.08 11.70
N GLN A 232 25.88 -1.88 12.22
CA GLN A 232 27.01 -1.04 11.82
C GLN A 232 27.55 -0.25 13.01
N ALA A 233 28.82 0.17 12.93
CA ALA A 233 29.38 1.08 13.91
C ALA A 233 28.76 2.49 13.74
N SER A 234 28.29 3.08 14.83
CA SER A 234 27.86 4.48 14.86
C SER A 234 29.06 5.43 14.81
N MET A 235 28.81 6.73 14.61
CA MET A 235 29.87 7.75 14.63
C MET A 235 30.61 7.81 15.99
N GLU A 236 29.99 7.33 17.08
CA GLU A 236 30.59 7.23 18.40
C GLU A 236 31.33 5.89 18.64
N GLY A 237 31.46 5.05 17.60
CA GLY A 237 32.08 3.72 17.69
C GLY A 237 31.21 2.67 18.39
N LYS A 238 29.97 3.00 18.77
CA LYS A 238 29.02 2.05 19.36
C LYS A 238 28.28 1.27 18.28
N THR A 239 28.09 -0.02 18.50
CA THR A 239 27.25 -0.86 17.65
C THR A 239 25.81 -0.32 17.58
N GLN A 240 25.30 -0.15 16.37
CA GLN A 240 23.95 0.34 16.10
C GLN A 240 23.25 -0.57 15.11
N LEU A 241 22.02 -0.98 15.45
CA LEU A 241 21.15 -1.71 14.55
C LEU A 241 20.46 -0.77 13.57
N GLY A 242 20.19 -1.27 12.37
CA GLY A 242 19.37 -0.63 11.36
C GLY A 242 20.14 0.04 10.24
N ALA A 243 19.38 0.37 9.20
CA ALA A 243 19.87 0.97 7.97
C ALA A 243 18.82 1.93 7.42
N ASN A 244 19.26 3.06 6.86
CA ASN A 244 18.35 4.05 6.32
C ASN A 244 18.10 3.81 4.83
N LEU A 245 16.86 3.47 4.48
CA LEU A 245 16.44 3.22 3.09
C LEU A 245 16.78 4.35 2.13
N LEU A 246 16.83 5.61 2.58
CA LEU A 246 17.10 6.76 1.71
C LEU A 246 18.59 7.00 1.49
N THR A 247 19.44 6.76 2.49
CA THR A 247 20.89 7.08 2.42
C THR A 247 21.77 5.85 2.19
N GLN A 248 21.23 4.65 2.40
CA GLN A 248 21.93 3.38 2.31
C GLN A 248 21.24 2.41 1.33
N THR A 249 20.51 2.93 0.32
CA THR A 249 19.76 2.12 -0.66
C THR A 249 20.63 1.06 -1.36
N PRO A 250 21.81 1.41 -1.94
CA PRO A 250 22.66 0.41 -2.58
C PRO A 250 23.23 -0.59 -1.59
N GLU A 251 23.68 -0.14 -0.42
CA GLU A 251 24.28 -0.97 0.63
C GLU A 251 23.29 -2.04 1.13
N ILE A 252 22.03 -1.66 1.32
CA ILE A 252 20.98 -2.58 1.75
C ILE A 252 20.78 -3.66 0.70
N ALA A 253 20.71 -3.30 -0.58
CA ALA A 253 20.57 -4.28 -1.65
C ALA A 253 21.77 -5.23 -1.73
N ASN A 254 22.99 -4.71 -1.56
CA ASN A 254 24.21 -5.51 -1.55
C ASN A 254 24.23 -6.49 -0.37
N TRP A 255 23.83 -6.05 0.82
CA TRP A 255 23.75 -6.92 2.00
C TRP A 255 22.67 -7.98 1.88
N LEU A 256 21.47 -7.64 1.40
CA LEU A 256 20.43 -8.64 1.13
C LEU A 256 20.89 -9.67 0.08
N ALA A 257 21.71 -9.26 -0.89
CA ALA A 257 22.25 -10.17 -1.89
C ALA A 257 23.20 -11.23 -1.29
N THR A 258 23.87 -10.94 -0.16
CA THR A 258 24.78 -11.89 0.50
C THR A 258 24.05 -13.01 1.25
N LEU A 259 22.76 -12.82 1.57
CA LEU A 259 21.96 -13.87 2.21
C LEU A 259 21.77 -15.05 1.25
N ALA A 260 22.03 -16.27 1.72
CA ALA A 260 22.00 -17.46 0.85
C ALA A 260 20.59 -17.79 0.33
N GLN A 261 19.56 -17.54 1.15
CA GLN A 261 18.19 -17.98 0.87
C GLN A 261 17.44 -17.03 -0.07
N PRO A 262 16.40 -17.52 -0.78
CA PRO A 262 15.39 -16.68 -1.39
C PRO A 262 14.73 -15.76 -0.36
N LEU A 263 14.29 -14.57 -0.79
CA LEU A 263 13.78 -13.54 0.09
C LEU A 263 12.32 -13.20 -0.24
N ASP A 264 11.45 -13.17 0.77
CA ASP A 264 10.08 -12.68 0.65
C ASP A 264 10.05 -11.19 1.03
N LEU A 265 10.12 -10.31 0.03
CA LEU A 265 10.43 -8.88 0.15
C LEU A 265 9.16 -8.02 0.34
N ALA A 266 8.90 -7.52 1.54
CA ALA A 266 7.74 -6.66 1.83
C ALA A 266 8.08 -5.16 1.89
N GLY A 267 7.51 -4.39 0.96
CA GLY A 267 7.65 -2.95 0.86
C GLY A 267 6.57 -2.22 1.66
N ILE A 268 6.79 -2.06 2.97
CA ILE A 268 5.78 -1.52 3.91
C ILE A 268 6.18 -0.19 4.56
N ALA A 269 7.35 0.35 4.21
CA ALA A 269 7.83 1.62 4.75
C ALA A 269 6.98 2.78 4.22
N TYR A 270 6.66 3.70 5.12
CA TYR A 270 5.84 4.86 4.83
C TYR A 270 6.45 6.12 5.45
N LEU A 271 6.45 7.22 4.70
CA LEU A 271 6.83 8.55 5.15
C LEU A 271 5.84 9.57 4.58
N ASP A 272 5.68 10.72 5.22
CA ASP A 272 4.75 11.75 4.74
C ASP A 272 5.26 12.50 3.51
N GLY A 273 4.34 12.86 2.62
CA GLY A 273 4.59 13.77 1.52
C GLY A 273 5.59 13.23 0.50
N GLU A 274 6.57 14.06 0.12
CA GLU A 274 7.55 13.72 -0.92
C GLU A 274 8.48 12.57 -0.53
N LYS A 275 8.75 12.42 0.77
CA LYS A 275 9.57 11.33 1.29
C LYS A 275 8.94 9.96 1.04
N HIS A 276 7.61 9.87 0.91
CA HIS A 276 6.94 8.62 0.56
C HIS A 276 7.40 8.11 -0.82
N VAL A 277 7.48 9.01 -1.81
CA VAL A 277 7.90 8.64 -3.16
C VAL A 277 9.35 8.19 -3.15
N ARG A 278 10.20 8.91 -2.41
CA ARG A 278 11.63 8.56 -2.25
C ARG A 278 11.79 7.19 -1.60
N VAL A 279 11.10 6.92 -0.50
CA VAL A 279 11.22 5.60 0.18
C VAL A 279 10.61 4.48 -0.68
N SER A 280 9.53 4.73 -1.43
CA SER A 280 9.02 3.77 -2.41
C SER A 280 10.05 3.45 -3.50
N MET A 281 10.70 4.46 -4.07
CA MET A 281 11.76 4.26 -5.07
C MET A 281 12.97 3.53 -4.49
N ALA A 282 13.34 3.80 -3.24
CA ALA A 282 14.40 3.05 -2.57
C ALA A 282 14.05 1.56 -2.42
N MET A 283 12.85 1.26 -1.90
CA MET A 283 12.38 -0.12 -1.77
C MET A 283 12.32 -0.84 -3.11
N ILE A 284 11.78 -0.19 -4.14
CA ILE A 284 11.69 -0.75 -5.50
C ILE A 284 13.08 -1.02 -6.07
N ALA A 285 14.04 -0.10 -5.93
CA ALA A 285 15.40 -0.29 -6.43
C ALA A 285 16.12 -1.44 -5.71
N ILE A 286 15.94 -1.56 -4.39
CA ILE A 286 16.47 -2.70 -3.63
C ILE A 286 15.84 -4.01 -4.11
N MET A 287 14.50 -4.05 -4.18
CA MET A 287 13.77 -5.22 -4.63
C MET A 287 14.17 -5.65 -6.05
N ASP A 288 14.30 -4.71 -6.99
CA ASP A 288 14.67 -5.01 -8.38
C ASP A 288 16.08 -5.61 -8.47
N LYS A 289 17.05 -5.04 -7.74
CA LYS A 289 18.42 -5.60 -7.67
C LYS A 289 18.43 -7.00 -7.04
N VAL A 290 17.71 -7.20 -5.93
CA VAL A 290 17.63 -8.52 -5.27
C VAL A 290 16.92 -9.53 -6.18
N SER A 291 15.81 -9.15 -6.82
CA SER A 291 15.06 -9.99 -7.74
C SER A 291 15.91 -10.47 -8.93
N GLN A 292 16.79 -9.63 -9.46
CA GLN A 292 17.72 -10.01 -10.53
C GLN A 292 18.75 -11.06 -10.08
N LEU A 293 19.18 -11.00 -8.81
CA LEU A 293 20.18 -11.91 -8.25
C LEU A 293 19.56 -13.18 -7.65
N LYS A 294 18.29 -13.10 -7.22
CA LYS A 294 17.52 -14.15 -6.53
C LYS A 294 16.12 -14.24 -7.15
N PRO A 295 15.97 -14.80 -8.38
CA PRO A 295 14.71 -14.77 -9.12
C PRO A 295 13.56 -15.47 -8.39
N ASP A 296 13.86 -16.46 -7.53
CA ASP A 296 12.88 -17.18 -6.70
C ASP A 296 12.34 -16.38 -5.51
N SER A 297 12.86 -15.16 -5.29
CA SER A 297 12.34 -14.22 -4.29
C SER A 297 10.92 -13.77 -4.64
N SER A 298 10.11 -13.49 -3.61
CA SER A 298 8.77 -12.93 -3.80
C SER A 298 8.70 -11.46 -3.44
N ILE A 299 7.71 -10.75 -4.00
CA ILE A 299 7.44 -9.34 -3.70
C ILE A 299 6.13 -9.23 -2.95
N MET A 300 6.07 -8.36 -1.94
CA MET A 300 4.86 -8.00 -1.23
C MET A 300 4.68 -6.49 -1.11
N PHE A 301 3.48 -6.02 -1.44
CA PHE A 301 3.05 -4.66 -1.15
C PHE A 301 1.63 -4.64 -0.58
N MET A 302 1.39 -3.66 0.30
CA MET A 302 0.04 -3.30 0.72
C MET A 302 -0.45 -2.09 -0.07
N LEU A 303 -1.48 -2.32 -0.88
CA LEU A 303 -2.16 -1.26 -1.61
C LEU A 303 -3.11 -0.48 -0.72
N THR A 304 -3.30 0.79 -1.07
CA THR A 304 -4.22 1.68 -0.36
C THR A 304 -5.64 1.48 -0.88
N PRO A 305 -6.67 1.52 -0.04
CA PRO A 305 -8.05 1.42 -0.53
C PRO A 305 -8.54 2.73 -1.17
N THR A 306 -7.75 3.80 -1.11
CA THR A 306 -8.09 5.15 -1.59
C THR A 306 -7.33 5.55 -2.86
N ASP A 307 -7.14 4.62 -3.80
CA ASP A 307 -6.61 4.89 -5.15
C ASP A 307 -7.73 4.76 -6.19
N ILE A 308 -7.39 4.91 -7.47
CA ILE A 308 -8.25 4.62 -8.61
C ILE A 308 -7.88 3.23 -9.14
N TYR A 309 -8.86 2.35 -9.20
CA TYR A 309 -8.69 0.95 -9.58
C TYR A 309 -9.55 0.58 -10.78
N ALA A 310 -8.99 -0.28 -11.64
CA ALA A 310 -9.82 -1.08 -12.53
C ALA A 310 -10.56 -2.10 -11.65
N VAL A 311 -11.83 -2.32 -11.94
CA VAL A 311 -12.66 -3.26 -11.19
C VAL A 311 -13.43 -4.18 -12.13
N PRO A 312 -13.79 -5.40 -11.70
CA PRO A 312 -14.69 -6.26 -12.44
C PRO A 312 -16.03 -5.58 -12.73
N LYS A 313 -16.69 -5.97 -13.83
CA LYS A 313 -18.01 -5.44 -14.23
C LYS A 313 -19.06 -5.60 -13.13
N GLU A 314 -18.98 -6.68 -12.37
CA GLU A 314 -19.86 -7.04 -11.27
C GLU A 314 -19.77 -6.02 -10.13
N VAL A 315 -18.62 -5.34 -9.98
CA VAL A 315 -18.44 -4.24 -9.02
C VAL A 315 -19.34 -3.07 -9.39
N VAL A 316 -19.25 -2.60 -10.64
CA VAL A 316 -20.07 -1.50 -11.16
C VAL A 316 -21.56 -1.84 -11.07
N GLN A 317 -21.95 -3.04 -11.49
CA GLN A 317 -23.34 -3.50 -11.45
C GLN A 317 -23.88 -3.59 -10.02
N GLY A 318 -23.10 -4.09 -9.07
CA GLY A 318 -23.51 -4.14 -7.66
C GLY A 318 -23.70 -2.74 -7.07
N SER A 319 -22.78 -1.82 -7.34
CA SER A 319 -22.89 -0.43 -6.85
C SER A 319 -24.10 0.30 -7.46
N LEU A 320 -24.43 0.02 -8.72
CA LEU A 320 -25.65 0.48 -9.39
C LEU A 320 -26.92 -0.04 -8.71
N MET A 321 -26.95 -1.32 -8.35
CA MET A 321 -28.08 -1.95 -7.66
C MET A 321 -28.28 -1.34 -6.27
N LEU A 322 -27.21 -1.21 -5.48
CA LEU A 322 -27.24 -0.54 -4.18
C LEU A 322 -27.75 0.89 -4.32
N ARG A 323 -27.25 1.64 -5.32
CA ARG A 323 -27.70 3.01 -5.60
C ARG A 323 -29.21 3.08 -5.85
N LYS A 324 -29.77 2.13 -6.61
CA LYS A 324 -31.21 2.04 -6.93
C LYS A 324 -32.06 1.65 -5.72
N GLN A 325 -31.55 0.79 -4.84
CA GLN A 325 -32.27 0.28 -3.67
C GLN A 325 -32.34 1.26 -2.50
N ARG A 326 -31.59 2.37 -2.53
CA ARG A 326 -31.62 3.38 -1.45
C ARG A 326 -32.99 3.98 -1.23
N ASN A 327 -33.25 4.35 0.01
CA ASN A 327 -34.53 4.93 0.42
C ASN A 327 -34.76 6.29 -0.28
N GLN A 328 -36.03 6.67 -0.44
CA GLN A 328 -36.40 7.87 -1.19
C GLN A 328 -35.95 9.16 -0.50
N VAL A 329 -35.87 9.15 0.84
CA VAL A 329 -35.43 10.30 1.64
C VAL A 329 -33.94 10.61 1.42
N GLU A 330 -33.07 9.60 1.46
CA GLU A 330 -31.64 9.72 1.16
C GLU A 330 -31.42 10.19 -0.28
N LYS A 331 -32.19 9.66 -1.23
CA LYS A 331 -32.16 10.11 -2.63
C LYS A 331 -32.49 11.59 -2.73
N LEU A 332 -33.55 12.04 -2.04
CA LEU A 332 -33.97 13.45 -2.03
C LEU A 332 -32.92 14.36 -1.38
N VAL A 333 -32.41 13.99 -0.20
CA VAL A 333 -31.37 14.76 0.51
C VAL A 333 -30.11 14.88 -0.32
N ALA A 334 -29.64 13.78 -0.90
CA ALA A 334 -28.44 13.80 -1.75
C ALA A 334 -28.68 14.60 -3.04
N HIS A 335 -29.87 14.52 -3.62
CA HIS A 335 -30.23 15.32 -4.81
C HIS A 335 -30.24 16.82 -4.50
N ALA A 336 -30.86 17.21 -3.38
CA ALA A 336 -30.88 18.60 -2.93
C ALA A 336 -29.46 19.11 -2.63
N ALA A 337 -28.65 18.34 -1.88
CA ALA A 337 -27.26 18.68 -1.61
C ALA A 337 -26.42 18.80 -2.89
N ARG A 338 -26.67 17.96 -3.89
CA ARG A 338 -26.00 18.04 -5.20
C ARG A 338 -26.42 19.29 -5.97
N GLN A 339 -27.70 19.64 -6.02
CA GLN A 339 -28.17 20.84 -6.71
C GLN A 339 -27.64 22.11 -6.06
N LEU A 340 -27.72 22.20 -4.72
CA LEU A 340 -27.24 23.36 -3.96
C LEU A 340 -25.72 23.55 -4.03
N SER A 341 -24.98 22.46 -4.23
CA SER A 341 -23.52 22.50 -4.37
C SER A 341 -23.04 22.63 -5.81
N LEU A 342 -23.90 22.96 -6.78
CA LEU A 342 -23.54 23.04 -8.20
C LEU A 342 -22.90 21.73 -8.71
N SER A 343 -23.43 20.59 -8.27
CA SER A 343 -22.93 19.24 -8.54
C SER A 343 -21.56 18.89 -7.94
N HIS A 344 -21.10 19.60 -6.91
CA HIS A 344 -19.86 19.26 -6.22
C HIS A 344 -20.00 18.13 -5.17
N PHE A 345 -21.20 17.92 -4.62
CA PHE A 345 -21.46 16.87 -3.64
C PHE A 345 -22.33 15.74 -4.19
N PHE A 346 -22.13 14.54 -3.63
CA PHE A 346 -22.84 13.31 -4.00
C PHE A 346 -22.81 13.05 -5.52
N THR A 347 -21.65 13.29 -6.14
CA THR A 347 -21.43 12.92 -7.53
C THR A 347 -21.53 11.40 -7.64
N PRO A 348 -22.35 10.86 -8.55
CA PRO A 348 -22.40 9.43 -8.78
C PRO A 348 -21.04 8.82 -9.08
N ILE A 349 -20.89 7.52 -8.78
CA ILE A 349 -19.76 6.75 -9.30
C ILE A 349 -19.77 6.72 -10.83
N ASP A 350 -18.60 6.45 -11.42
CA ASP A 350 -18.51 6.19 -12.86
C ASP A 350 -19.14 4.82 -13.17
N GLU A 351 -20.13 4.82 -14.05
CA GLU A 351 -20.88 3.62 -14.44
C GLU A 351 -20.38 3.07 -15.79
N THR A 352 -19.34 3.70 -16.36
CA THR A 352 -18.77 3.32 -17.66
C THR A 352 -18.07 1.97 -17.57
N LEU A 353 -18.43 1.08 -18.49
CA LEU A 353 -17.72 -0.17 -18.74
C LEU A 353 -16.85 0.00 -19.99
N LEU A 354 -15.56 -0.23 -19.83
CA LEU A 354 -14.57 -0.16 -20.89
C LEU A 354 -14.32 -1.55 -21.45
N LEU A 355 -14.44 -1.70 -22.77
CA LEU A 355 -14.09 -2.94 -23.46
C LEU A 355 -12.55 -3.05 -23.56
N SER A 356 -12.02 -4.21 -23.21
CA SER A 356 -10.62 -4.57 -23.40
C SER A 356 -10.44 -5.47 -24.63
N ASP A 357 -9.23 -5.56 -25.16
CA ASP A 357 -8.90 -6.41 -26.32
C ASP A 357 -9.01 -7.92 -26.06
N ASN A 358 -9.11 -8.32 -24.79
CA ASN A 358 -9.45 -9.70 -24.40
C ASN A 358 -10.96 -10.02 -24.49
N GLY A 359 -11.79 -9.09 -24.97
CA GLY A 359 -13.23 -9.25 -25.11
C GLY A 359 -14.04 -9.09 -23.82
N GLN A 360 -13.39 -8.84 -22.67
CA GLN A 360 -14.05 -8.55 -21.40
C GLN A 360 -14.29 -7.04 -21.21
N GLN A 361 -15.18 -6.72 -20.27
CA GLN A 361 -15.49 -5.35 -19.88
C GLN A 361 -15.08 -5.11 -18.44
N TYR A 362 -14.42 -3.97 -18.19
CA TYR A 362 -14.00 -3.57 -16.86
C TYR A 362 -14.54 -2.18 -16.50
N GLY A 363 -14.80 -1.97 -15.23
CA GLY A 363 -15.16 -0.67 -14.69
C GLY A 363 -13.97 0.05 -14.08
N ILE A 364 -14.20 1.29 -13.65
CA ILE A 364 -13.25 2.05 -12.83
C ILE A 364 -13.92 2.46 -11.54
N CYS A 365 -13.30 2.12 -10.42
CA CYS A 365 -13.69 2.68 -9.13
C CYS A 365 -12.68 3.76 -8.73
N ASP A 366 -13.19 4.99 -8.58
CA ASP A 366 -12.41 6.13 -8.11
C ASP A 366 -12.64 6.35 -6.61
N CYS A 367 -11.73 5.81 -5.81
CA CYS A 367 -11.73 5.97 -4.35
C CYS A 367 -10.73 7.04 -3.89
N MET A 368 -10.20 7.85 -4.80
CA MET A 368 -9.10 8.75 -4.51
C MET A 368 -9.51 9.89 -3.57
N VAL A 369 -8.76 10.03 -2.48
CA VAL A 369 -8.90 11.09 -1.48
C VAL A 369 -7.90 12.20 -1.77
N ILE A 370 -8.39 13.36 -2.20
CA ILE A 370 -7.55 14.46 -2.72
C ILE A 370 -6.54 14.92 -1.67
N GLU A 371 -6.95 14.92 -0.40
CA GLU A 371 -6.19 15.38 0.78
C GLU A 371 -4.93 14.55 1.06
N GLN A 372 -4.84 13.32 0.56
CA GLN A 372 -3.60 12.52 0.63
C GLN A 372 -2.50 13.09 -0.29
N GLY A 373 -2.90 13.79 -1.35
CA GLY A 373 -2.03 14.52 -2.25
C GLY A 373 -1.34 13.67 -3.34
N PRO A 374 -0.81 14.34 -4.38
CA PRO A 374 -0.26 13.67 -5.57
C PRO A 374 0.98 12.82 -5.29
N ASN A 375 1.79 13.17 -4.27
CA ASN A 375 2.97 12.39 -3.91
C ASN A 375 2.58 11.04 -3.30
N TYR A 376 1.52 10.98 -2.50
CA TYR A 376 1.01 9.73 -1.97
C TYR A 376 0.50 8.82 -3.10
N ALA A 377 -0.30 9.39 -4.01
CA ALA A 377 -0.81 8.67 -5.18
C ALA A 377 0.33 8.14 -6.07
N LEU A 378 1.35 8.95 -6.34
CA LEU A 378 2.51 8.52 -7.12
C LEU A 378 3.28 7.40 -6.41
N ALA A 379 3.55 7.53 -5.11
CA ALA A 379 4.26 6.51 -4.34
C ALA A 379 3.54 5.15 -4.37
N LYS A 380 2.21 5.15 -4.25
CA LYS A 380 1.39 3.93 -4.34
C LYS A 380 1.31 3.38 -5.76
N ARG A 381 1.26 4.25 -6.77
CA ARG A 381 1.27 3.82 -8.18
C ARG A 381 2.59 3.17 -8.59
N LEU A 382 3.72 3.68 -8.10
CA LEU A 382 5.03 3.07 -8.32
C LEU A 382 5.11 1.65 -7.73
N GLN A 383 4.54 1.43 -6.54
CA GLN A 383 4.44 0.11 -5.91
C GLN A 383 3.59 -0.86 -6.76
N GLN A 384 2.43 -0.41 -7.24
CA GLN A 384 1.58 -1.20 -8.16
C GLN A 384 2.31 -1.55 -9.46
N TRP A 385 2.98 -0.59 -10.07
CA TRP A 385 3.73 -0.81 -11.31
C TRP A 385 4.85 -1.82 -11.12
N TYR A 386 5.61 -1.72 -10.02
CA TYR A 386 6.70 -2.67 -9.80
C TYR A 386 6.16 -4.09 -9.55
N ALA A 387 5.05 -4.22 -8.83
CA ALA A 387 4.38 -5.51 -8.64
C ALA A 387 3.90 -6.14 -9.97
N LEU A 388 3.25 -5.36 -10.84
CA LEU A 388 2.82 -5.84 -12.17
C LEU A 388 4.03 -6.29 -13.01
N LEU A 389 5.10 -5.51 -12.99
CA LEU A 389 6.33 -5.79 -13.74
C LEU A 389 7.10 -7.01 -13.20
N ALA A 390 7.22 -7.14 -11.87
CA ALA A 390 7.83 -8.30 -11.23
C ALA A 390 7.06 -9.58 -11.57
N ARG A 391 5.72 -9.53 -11.51
CA ARG A 391 4.89 -10.66 -11.91
C ARG A 391 5.05 -11.01 -13.38
N SER A 392 5.05 -10.03 -14.29
CA SER A 392 5.22 -10.30 -15.72
C SER A 392 6.59 -10.89 -16.06
N ARG A 393 7.58 -10.70 -15.18
CA ARG A 393 8.91 -11.34 -15.27
C ARG A 393 8.96 -12.73 -14.62
N GLY A 394 7.81 -13.27 -14.21
CA GLY A 394 7.72 -14.62 -13.65
C GLY A 394 7.96 -14.71 -12.14
N GLN A 395 7.96 -13.59 -11.40
CA GLN A 395 8.10 -13.61 -9.94
C GLN A 395 6.75 -13.77 -9.23
N ARG A 396 6.76 -14.36 -8.04
CA ARG A 396 5.60 -14.40 -7.15
C ARG A 396 5.38 -13.04 -6.50
N VAL A 397 4.15 -12.53 -6.55
CA VAL A 397 3.81 -11.19 -6.10
C VAL A 397 2.52 -11.19 -5.28
N ALA A 398 2.64 -10.97 -3.97
CA ALA A 398 1.53 -10.78 -3.03
C ALA A 398 1.20 -9.28 -2.93
N ILE A 399 0.22 -8.82 -3.69
CA ILE A 399 -0.18 -7.40 -3.73
C ILE A 399 -1.67 -7.27 -3.46
N ASN A 400 -1.99 -6.92 -2.22
CA ASN A 400 -3.38 -6.90 -1.75
C ASN A 400 -3.80 -5.49 -1.33
N ILE A 401 -5.05 -5.14 -1.60
CA ILE A 401 -5.66 -3.90 -1.11
C ILE A 401 -5.95 -4.08 0.37
N ALA A 402 -5.23 -3.30 1.19
CA ALA A 402 -5.44 -3.25 2.63
C ALA A 402 -6.66 -2.38 2.97
N PRO A 403 -7.43 -2.74 4.01
CA PRO A 403 -8.56 -1.93 4.45
C PRO A 403 -8.17 -0.52 4.92
N SER A 404 -9.16 0.37 4.94
CA SER A 404 -8.99 1.71 5.51
C SER A 404 -8.72 1.56 7.01
N THR A 405 -7.52 1.93 7.44
CA THR A 405 -7.03 1.63 8.80
C THR A 405 -6.85 2.90 9.62
N THR A 406 -7.30 2.90 10.87
CA THR A 406 -7.19 4.04 11.82
C THR A 406 -5.78 4.19 12.43
N THR A 407 -4.73 4.11 11.60
CA THR A 407 -3.33 4.28 12.05
C THR A 407 -3.06 5.69 12.56
N LEU A 408 -2.02 5.84 13.38
CA LEU A 408 -1.53 7.14 13.87
C LEU A 408 -1.25 8.12 12.72
N SER A 409 -0.72 7.62 11.59
CA SER A 409 -0.42 8.43 10.40
C SER A 409 -1.67 8.99 9.72
N VAL A 410 -2.84 8.35 9.88
CA VAL A 410 -4.12 8.82 9.32
C VAL A 410 -4.84 9.71 10.32
N VAL A 411 -4.94 9.28 11.59
CA VAL A 411 -5.75 10.00 12.61
C VAL A 411 -5.12 11.33 13.05
N LYS A 412 -3.85 11.60 12.72
CA LYS A 412 -3.22 12.91 12.92
C LYS A 412 -3.86 14.02 12.06
N ASN A 413 -4.49 13.68 10.94
CA ASN A 413 -5.25 14.63 10.14
C ASN A 413 -6.69 14.71 10.70
N PRO A 414 -7.13 15.86 11.25
CA PRO A 414 -8.44 15.97 11.89
C PRO A 414 -9.62 15.67 10.96
N LEU A 415 -9.52 16.04 9.68
CA LEU A 415 -10.55 15.80 8.68
C LEU A 415 -10.68 14.31 8.38
N LEU A 416 -9.56 13.62 8.15
CA LEU A 416 -9.57 12.16 7.91
C LEU A 416 -10.04 11.39 9.13
N LYS A 417 -9.58 11.77 10.34
CA LYS A 417 -10.06 11.19 11.60
C LYS A 417 -11.58 11.30 11.74
N ALA A 418 -12.15 12.46 11.43
CA ALA A 418 -13.57 12.69 11.49
C ALA A 418 -14.32 11.89 10.41
N ALA A 419 -13.81 11.89 9.17
CA ALA A 419 -14.38 11.14 8.07
C ALA A 419 -14.41 9.64 8.37
N PHE A 420 -13.35 9.08 8.95
CA PHE A 420 -13.27 7.68 9.34
C PHE A 420 -14.29 7.35 10.43
N ALA A 421 -14.45 8.23 11.43
CA ALA A 421 -15.47 8.06 12.47
C ALA A 421 -16.92 8.11 11.94
N GLY A 422 -17.14 8.73 10.78
CA GLY A 422 -18.43 8.79 10.09
C GLY A 422 -18.55 7.89 8.86
N ALA A 423 -17.54 7.06 8.56
CA ALA A 423 -17.49 6.26 7.34
C ALA A 423 -18.67 5.27 7.23
N GLY A 424 -19.14 4.74 8.37
CA GLY A 424 -20.30 3.86 8.43
C GLY A 424 -21.60 4.49 7.89
N LEU A 425 -21.72 5.83 7.83
CA LEU A 425 -22.84 6.50 7.16
C LEU A 425 -22.94 6.12 5.67
N PHE A 426 -21.81 5.76 5.07
CA PHE A 426 -21.69 5.38 3.67
C PHE A 426 -21.41 3.88 3.49
N GLN A 427 -21.67 3.07 4.53
CA GLN A 427 -21.38 1.63 4.53
C GLN A 427 -19.90 1.32 4.28
N VAL A 428 -19.02 2.24 4.68
CA VAL A 428 -17.57 2.06 4.59
C VAL A 428 -17.06 1.65 5.97
N GLU A 429 -16.39 0.51 6.02
CA GLU A 429 -15.79 -0.04 7.24
C GLU A 429 -14.35 0.45 7.41
N THR A 430 -14.05 0.91 8.62
CA THR A 430 -12.69 1.29 9.03
C THR A 430 -12.17 0.31 10.05
N PHE A 431 -10.99 -0.23 9.80
CA PHE A 431 -10.40 -1.29 10.59
C PHE A 431 -9.37 -0.73 11.59
N ASN A 432 -9.24 -1.40 12.74
CA ASN A 432 -8.14 -1.12 13.66
C ASN A 432 -6.82 -1.67 13.09
N PRO A 433 -5.67 -1.08 13.43
CA PRO A 433 -4.37 -1.57 12.96
C PRO A 433 -4.13 -3.06 13.25
N GLU A 434 -4.54 -3.57 14.41
CA GLU A 434 -4.43 -4.98 14.78
C GLU A 434 -5.25 -5.91 13.87
N THR A 435 -6.43 -5.48 13.43
CA THR A 435 -7.29 -6.22 12.50
C THR A 435 -6.65 -6.27 11.12
N THR A 436 -6.20 -5.12 10.62
CA THR A 436 -5.49 -5.02 9.34
C THR A 436 -4.24 -5.88 9.34
N ASN A 437 -3.45 -5.83 10.42
CA ASN A 437 -2.22 -6.60 10.58
C ASN A 437 -2.50 -8.11 10.48
N ALA A 438 -3.53 -8.59 11.19
CA ALA A 438 -3.94 -9.99 11.15
C ALA A 438 -4.40 -10.45 9.75
N ILE A 439 -5.21 -9.64 9.08
CA ILE A 439 -5.74 -9.96 7.75
C ILE A 439 -4.61 -9.95 6.70
N MET A 440 -3.78 -8.90 6.68
CA MET A 440 -2.75 -8.74 5.65
C MET A 440 -1.59 -9.73 5.83
N ALA A 441 -1.25 -10.10 7.08
CA ALA A 441 -0.28 -11.17 7.33
C ALA A 441 -0.79 -12.52 6.82
N ALA A 442 -2.06 -12.85 7.09
CA ALA A 442 -2.67 -14.10 6.62
C ALA A 442 -2.83 -14.15 5.10
N LEU A 443 -3.17 -13.03 4.46
CA LEU A 443 -3.18 -12.95 2.99
C LEU A 443 -1.80 -13.16 2.38
N TRP A 444 -0.74 -12.66 3.01
CA TRP A 444 0.61 -12.93 2.53
C TRP A 444 0.94 -14.41 2.62
N VAL A 445 0.59 -15.07 3.73
CA VAL A 445 0.73 -16.53 3.90
C VAL A 445 -0.06 -17.28 2.82
N HIS A 446 -1.31 -16.89 2.56
CA HIS A 446 -2.14 -17.44 1.49
C HIS A 446 -1.45 -17.34 0.14
N ASP A 447 -0.97 -16.15 -0.24
CA ASP A 447 -0.37 -15.90 -1.55
C ASP A 447 0.96 -16.61 -1.76
N LEU A 448 1.67 -16.92 -0.67
CA LEU A 448 2.91 -17.67 -0.70
C LEU A 448 2.73 -19.19 -0.81
N HIS A 449 1.60 -19.74 -0.35
CA HIS A 449 1.37 -21.20 -0.26
C HIS A 449 0.28 -21.72 -1.19
N ASN A 450 -0.71 -20.90 -1.54
CA ASN A 450 -1.80 -21.33 -2.40
C ASN A 450 -1.33 -21.41 -3.87
N PRO A 451 -1.25 -22.61 -4.48
CA PRO A 451 -0.83 -22.76 -5.86
C PRO A 451 -1.79 -22.09 -6.85
N ASP A 452 -3.06 -21.91 -6.48
CA ASP A 452 -4.10 -21.29 -7.31
C ASP A 452 -4.19 -19.77 -7.11
N SER A 453 -3.41 -19.17 -6.20
CA SER A 453 -3.43 -17.73 -5.99
C SER A 453 -2.97 -16.99 -7.25
N VAL A 454 -3.57 -15.83 -7.52
CA VAL A 454 -3.08 -14.91 -8.55
C VAL A 454 -1.71 -14.33 -8.24
N ALA A 455 -1.17 -14.53 -7.03
CA ALA A 455 0.21 -14.21 -6.71
C ALA A 455 1.20 -15.16 -7.40
N ASN A 456 0.78 -16.40 -7.71
CA ASN A 456 1.62 -17.43 -8.31
C ASN A 456 1.79 -17.20 -9.83
N PRO A 457 3.01 -16.93 -10.35
CA PRO A 457 3.22 -16.46 -11.74
C PRO A 457 2.87 -17.49 -12.81
N GLN A 458 2.80 -18.77 -12.46
CA GLN A 458 2.38 -19.85 -13.35
C GLN A 458 0.88 -19.77 -13.68
N ASN A 459 0.07 -19.09 -12.86
CA ASN A 459 -1.35 -18.88 -13.13
C ASN A 459 -1.54 -17.74 -14.13
N LYS A 460 -2.05 -18.09 -15.31
CA LYS A 460 -2.37 -17.11 -16.36
C LYS A 460 -3.51 -16.21 -15.91
N LEU A 461 -3.32 -14.91 -16.07
CA LEU A 461 -4.35 -13.91 -15.84
C LEU A 461 -4.98 -13.52 -17.19
N GLU A 462 -6.31 -13.44 -17.23
CA GLU A 462 -7.04 -12.94 -18.40
C GLU A 462 -6.69 -11.48 -18.72
N HIS A 463 -6.29 -10.72 -17.70
CA HIS A 463 -5.80 -9.35 -17.79
C HIS A 463 -4.83 -9.07 -16.64
N PRO A 464 -3.68 -8.40 -16.83
CA PRO A 464 -2.69 -8.21 -15.76
C PRO A 464 -3.24 -7.48 -14.53
N LEU A 465 -4.17 -6.53 -14.71
CA LEU A 465 -4.83 -5.81 -13.61
C LEU A 465 -5.64 -6.72 -12.68
N LYS A 466 -5.96 -7.97 -13.08
CA LYS A 466 -6.59 -8.96 -12.21
C LYS A 466 -5.73 -9.26 -10.97
N LEU A 467 -4.41 -9.10 -11.07
CA LEU A 467 -3.49 -9.18 -9.92
C LEU A 467 -3.87 -8.21 -8.79
N ILE A 468 -4.43 -7.05 -9.12
CA ILE A 468 -4.82 -6.01 -8.17
C ILE A 468 -6.31 -6.12 -7.79
N MET A 469 -7.15 -6.59 -8.71
CA MET A 469 -8.59 -6.75 -8.48
C MET A 469 -8.91 -7.86 -7.49
N GLU A 470 -8.15 -8.97 -7.55
CA GLU A 470 -8.36 -10.15 -6.72
C GLU A 470 -7.89 -9.92 -5.28
N GLY A 471 -8.58 -10.51 -4.31
CA GLY A 471 -8.21 -10.39 -2.91
C GLY A 471 -8.44 -9.00 -2.30
N ALA A 472 -9.24 -8.15 -2.94
CA ALA A 472 -9.45 -6.77 -2.52
C ALA A 472 -10.27 -6.66 -1.22
N ASN A 473 -9.70 -6.02 -0.20
CA ASN A 473 -10.42 -5.47 0.95
C ASN A 473 -10.39 -3.94 0.89
N HIS A 474 -11.41 -3.38 0.26
CA HIS A 474 -11.57 -1.94 0.11
C HIS A 474 -12.46 -1.31 1.20
N GLY A 475 -12.83 -2.08 2.22
CA GLY A 475 -13.70 -1.62 3.31
C GLY A 475 -15.05 -1.08 2.83
N GLY A 476 -15.61 -1.59 1.73
CA GLY A 476 -16.84 -1.07 1.13
C GLY A 476 -16.67 0.07 0.11
N LEU A 477 -15.49 0.68 -0.02
CA LEU A 477 -15.27 1.83 -0.92
C LEU A 477 -15.54 1.56 -2.40
N TRP A 478 -15.44 0.32 -2.88
CA TRP A 478 -15.79 -0.02 -4.27
C TRP A 478 -17.30 -0.08 -4.53
N ARG A 479 -18.06 -0.22 -3.44
CA ARG A 479 -19.48 -0.60 -3.43
C ARG A 479 -20.38 0.54 -2.96
N VAL A 480 -19.83 1.77 -2.89
CA VAL A 480 -20.57 2.99 -2.54
C VAL A 480 -21.33 3.56 -3.73
N ALA A 481 -22.42 4.28 -3.44
CA ALA A 481 -23.26 4.90 -4.46
C ALA A 481 -22.70 6.19 -5.08
N TYR A 482 -21.69 6.77 -4.45
CA TYR A 482 -21.14 8.09 -4.79
C TYR A 482 -19.62 8.08 -4.77
N LEU A 483 -19.06 8.97 -5.58
CA LEU A 483 -17.66 9.30 -5.56
C LEU A 483 -17.23 9.72 -4.14
N ALA A 484 -16.38 8.91 -3.50
CA ALA A 484 -16.09 8.99 -2.06
C ALA A 484 -15.73 10.40 -1.58
N ARG A 485 -14.83 11.10 -2.31
CA ARG A 485 -14.41 12.48 -1.99
C ARG A 485 -15.52 13.52 -2.00
N THR A 486 -16.64 13.26 -2.68
CA THR A 486 -17.80 14.18 -2.71
C THR A 486 -18.79 13.95 -1.58
N ALA A 487 -18.66 12.81 -0.87
CA ALA A 487 -19.42 12.47 0.32
C ALA A 487 -18.61 12.67 1.62
N LEU A 488 -17.27 12.68 1.51
CA LEU A 488 -16.34 12.75 2.64
C LEU A 488 -16.58 13.94 3.61
N PRO A 489 -16.91 15.16 3.15
CA PRO A 489 -17.23 16.26 4.07
C PRO A 489 -18.44 15.97 4.97
N PHE A 490 -19.44 15.24 4.48
CA PHE A 490 -20.61 14.84 5.25
C PHE A 490 -20.27 13.73 6.24
N ALA A 491 -19.42 12.77 5.85
CA ALA A 491 -18.87 11.77 6.76
C ALA A 491 -18.13 12.44 7.92
N ALA A 492 -17.29 13.45 7.61
CA ALA A 492 -16.54 14.19 8.61
C ALA A 492 -17.46 14.99 9.55
N ALA A 493 -18.46 15.69 9.02
CA ALA A 493 -19.43 16.43 9.84
C ALA A 493 -20.20 15.51 10.80
N TYR A 494 -20.67 14.37 10.30
CA TYR A 494 -21.35 13.36 11.11
C TYR A 494 -20.42 12.76 12.17
N GLY A 495 -19.19 12.39 11.79
CA GLY A 495 -18.19 11.84 12.69
C GLY A 495 -17.82 12.80 13.84
N TRP A 496 -17.67 14.10 13.55
CA TRP A 496 -17.46 15.13 14.58
C TRP A 496 -18.64 15.21 15.55
N GLY A 497 -19.87 15.19 15.05
CA GLY A 497 -21.08 15.18 15.89
C GLY A 497 -21.09 13.99 16.85
N LYS A 498 -20.83 12.78 16.33
CA LYS A 498 -20.79 11.53 17.11
C LYS A 498 -19.71 11.55 18.19
N GLN A 499 -18.51 12.05 17.88
CA GLN A 499 -17.43 12.19 18.86
C GLN A 499 -17.77 13.17 19.98
N LYS A 500 -18.39 14.31 19.65
CA LYS A 500 -18.81 15.30 20.65
C LYS A 500 -19.88 14.74 21.58
N LEU A 501 -20.86 14.00 21.05
CA LEU A 501 -21.88 13.31 21.84
C LEU A 501 -21.27 12.28 22.80
N ALA A 502 -20.34 11.45 22.32
CA ALA A 502 -19.67 10.45 23.16
C ALA A 502 -18.83 11.09 24.29
N MET A 503 -18.18 12.22 24.02
CA MET A 503 -17.46 12.99 25.05
C MET A 503 -18.40 13.55 26.11
N LEU A 504 -19.53 14.14 25.70
CA LEU A 504 -20.54 14.66 26.63
C LEU A 504 -21.17 13.55 27.49
N GLN A 505 -21.39 12.36 26.92
CA GLN A 505 -21.88 11.20 27.67
C GLN A 505 -20.85 10.70 28.70
N LYS A 506 -19.56 10.62 28.33
CA LYS A 506 -18.48 10.27 29.26
C LYS A 506 -18.25 11.31 30.37
N GLN A 507 -18.47 12.60 30.08
CA GLN A 507 -18.42 13.65 31.09
C GLN A 507 -19.60 13.55 32.06
N ARG A 508 -20.82 13.27 31.56
CA ARG A 508 -22.00 13.06 32.42
C ARG A 508 -21.86 11.82 33.30
N SER A 509 -21.29 10.72 32.82
CA SER A 509 -21.05 9.52 33.64
C SER A 509 -19.96 9.72 34.70
N ARG A 510 -19.04 10.68 34.51
CA ARG A 510 -18.00 11.06 35.50
C ARG A 510 -18.47 12.07 36.54
N ILE A 511 -19.63 12.71 36.33
CA ILE A 511 -20.24 13.65 37.29
C ILE A 511 -21.28 12.94 38.17
N MET A 512 -21.75 11.75 37.75
CA MET A 512 -22.67 10.89 38.51
C MET A 512 -21.98 9.76 39.29
N HIS A 513 -20.64 9.77 39.32
CA HIS A 513 -19.78 9.01 40.22
C HIS A 513 -18.88 10.01 40.93
#